data_AF-A0A0B6YZU3-F1
#
_entry.id   AF-A0A0B6YZU3-F1
#
_cell.length_a   1.000
_cell.length_b   1.000
_cell.length_c   1.000
_cell.angle_alpha   90.00
_cell.angle_beta   90.00
_cell.angle_gamma   90.00
#
_symmetry.space_group_name_H-M   'P 1'
#
loop_
_entity.id
_entity.type
_entity.pdbx_description
1 polymer ?
#
loop_
_entity_poly.entity_id
_entity_poly.type
_entity_poly.pdbx_seq_one_letter_code
_entity_poly.pdbx_strand_id
1 'polypeptide(L)'
;GVATGCQMAGCALVEHHVSSLPSIYLGNIYDLGGFAVGIVERSQILPCGADMVAGDVVIGLPSSGLHSNGFSLVRHILEHHKMRFDMPSPFDQRFTLGQELLVPTEIYVKSVLPAMRAGKIKSFAHITGGGLVENIPRVLPPGLGVH
;
A
#
# COMPACT_ATOMS: atom_id res chain seq x y z
N GLY A 1 7.20 14.24 3.25
CA GLY A 1 6.79 12.84 3.09
C GLY A 1 5.94 12.39 4.26
N VAL A 2 6.57 11.95 5.36
CA VAL A 2 5.87 11.35 6.52
C VAL A 2 4.75 12.25 7.08
N ALA A 3 5.03 13.52 7.39
CA ALA A 3 4.02 14.44 7.92
C ALA A 3 2.80 14.60 6.99
N THR A 4 3.02 14.70 5.68
CA THR A 4 1.95 14.73 4.67
C THR A 4 1.15 13.43 4.67
N GLY A 5 1.82 12.29 4.77
CA GLY A 5 1.17 10.98 4.92
C GLY A 5 0.29 10.91 6.17
N CYS A 6 0.77 11.40 7.32
CA CYS A 6 -0.02 11.48 8.55
C CYS A 6 -1.26 12.36 8.37
N GLN A 7 -1.14 13.52 7.72
CA GLN A 7 -2.28 14.39 7.41
C GLN A 7 -3.30 13.73 6.46
N MET A 8 -2.83 12.98 5.46
CA MET A 8 -3.69 12.20 4.57
C MET A 8 -4.41 11.07 5.31
N ALA A 9 -3.70 10.38 6.20
CA ALA A 9 -4.27 9.33 7.05
C ALA A 9 -5.18 9.87 8.18
N GLY A 10 -5.10 11.18 8.49
CA GLY A 10 -5.83 11.77 9.61
C GLY A 10 -5.27 11.35 10.97
N CYS A 11 -3.97 11.05 11.06
CA CYS A 11 -3.29 10.71 12.30
C CYS A 11 -2.27 11.78 12.71
N ALA A 12 -1.89 11.78 13.99
CA ALA A 12 -0.83 12.64 14.51
C ALA A 12 0.53 11.99 14.35
N LEU A 13 1.56 12.78 14.01
CA LEU A 13 2.96 12.36 14.06
C LEU A 13 3.49 12.65 15.47
N VAL A 14 3.58 11.61 16.30
CA VAL A 14 3.90 11.75 17.73
C VAL A 14 5.41 11.78 17.98
N GLU A 15 6.16 10.90 17.34
CA GLU A 15 7.60 10.77 17.53
C GLU A 15 8.27 10.44 16.20
N HIS A 16 9.53 10.84 16.07
CA HIS A 16 10.42 10.43 14.99
C HIS A 16 11.82 10.23 15.56
N HIS A 17 12.54 9.25 15.03
CA HIS A 17 13.93 8.99 15.38
C HIS A 17 14.77 8.84 14.11
N VAL A 18 16.00 9.34 14.16
CA VAL A 18 16.97 9.19 13.08
C VAL A 18 18.26 8.67 13.70
N SER A 19 18.79 7.59 13.13
CA SER A 19 20.07 7.01 13.55
C SER A 19 21.03 7.00 12.37
N SER A 20 22.32 7.30 12.62
CA SER A 20 23.39 7.14 11.65
C SER A 20 24.17 5.87 11.97
N LEU A 21 24.11 4.88 11.07
CA LEU A 21 24.71 3.56 11.24
C LEU A 21 25.70 3.27 10.09
N PRO A 22 26.85 3.97 10.04
CA PRO A 22 27.79 3.91 8.91
C PRO A 22 28.49 2.55 8.75
N SER A 23 28.49 1.72 9.79
CA SER A 23 29.01 0.34 9.72
C SER A 23 28.03 -0.65 9.09
N ILE A 24 26.75 -0.28 8.95
CA ILE A 24 25.67 -1.13 8.43
C ILE A 24 25.23 -0.65 7.04
N TYR A 25 25.01 0.66 6.89
CA TYR A 25 24.56 1.26 5.64
C TYR A 25 25.74 1.95 4.93
N LEU A 26 26.02 1.50 3.70
CA LEU A 26 27.10 2.03 2.87
C LEU A 26 26.59 3.14 1.95
N GLY A 27 27.38 4.22 1.85
CA GLY A 27 27.11 5.32 0.91
C GLY A 27 25.79 6.04 1.21
N ASN A 28 24.95 6.19 0.17
CA ASN A 28 23.69 6.93 0.23
C ASN A 28 22.47 6.04 0.50
N ILE A 29 22.68 4.86 1.10
CA ILE A 29 21.58 3.96 1.47
C ILE A 29 20.99 4.44 2.80
N TYR A 30 19.66 4.54 2.83
CA TYR A 30 18.91 4.77 4.06
C TYR A 30 17.76 3.78 4.13
N ASP A 31 17.33 3.49 5.36
CA ASP A 31 16.14 2.70 5.64
C ASP A 31 15.14 3.55 6.41
N LEU A 32 13.85 3.30 6.17
CA LEU A 32 12.76 4.02 6.80
C LEU A 32 11.75 3.01 7.35
N GLY A 33 11.76 2.87 8.67
CA GLY A 33 10.70 2.20 9.42
C GLY A 33 9.62 3.18 9.86
N GLY A 34 8.38 2.69 9.97
CA GLY A 34 7.26 3.44 10.51
C GLY A 34 6.41 2.57 11.41
N PHE A 35 5.81 3.17 12.43
CA PHE A 35 4.89 2.52 13.34
C PHE A 35 3.62 3.36 13.47
N ALA A 36 2.46 2.71 13.47
CA ALA A 36 1.17 3.35 13.62
C ALA A 36 0.30 2.58 14.60
N VAL A 37 -0.48 3.32 15.40
CA VAL A 37 -1.46 2.77 16.34
C VAL A 37 -2.84 3.30 15.97
N GLY A 38 -3.85 2.43 16.00
CA GLY A 38 -5.25 2.76 15.83
C GLY A 38 -6.11 2.08 16.89
N ILE A 39 -7.35 2.53 17.01
CA ILE A 39 -8.34 1.99 17.96
C ILE A 39 -9.57 1.56 17.17
N VAL A 40 -10.12 0.41 17.52
CA VAL A 40 -11.36 -0.13 16.95
C VAL A 40 -12.17 -0.78 18.07
N GLU A 41 -13.48 -0.63 18.02
CA GLU A 41 -14.40 -1.36 18.90
C GLU A 41 -14.35 -2.85 18.59
N ARG A 42 -14.40 -3.71 19.61
CA ARG A 42 -14.29 -5.16 19.40
C ARG A 42 -15.35 -5.71 18.44
N SER A 43 -16.54 -5.14 18.45
CA SER A 43 -17.66 -5.50 17.56
C SER A 43 -17.48 -5.01 16.12
N GLN A 44 -16.51 -4.14 15.85
CA GLN A 44 -16.24 -3.53 14.54
C GLN A 44 -14.95 -4.05 13.90
N ILE A 45 -14.31 -5.06 14.51
CA ILE A 45 -13.11 -5.69 13.94
C ILE A 45 -13.50 -6.47 12.69
N LEU A 46 -12.81 -6.18 11.59
CA LEU A 46 -12.91 -6.92 10.33
C LEU A 46 -11.78 -7.96 10.24
N PRO A 47 -11.99 -9.09 9.52
CA PRO A 47 -13.25 -9.49 8.90
C PRO A 47 -14.31 -9.90 9.93
N CYS A 48 -15.56 -9.49 9.72
CA CYS A 48 -16.69 -10.10 10.40
C CYS A 48 -16.94 -11.47 9.75
N GLY A 49 -16.12 -12.47 10.12
CA GLY A 49 -15.94 -13.74 9.42
C GLY A 49 -17.19 -14.62 9.20
N ALA A 50 -18.37 -14.20 9.65
CA ALA A 50 -19.64 -14.90 9.44
C ALA A 50 -20.50 -14.32 8.30
N ASP A 51 -20.18 -13.13 7.77
CA ASP A 51 -21.08 -12.42 6.84
C ASP A 51 -20.72 -12.55 5.37
N MET A 52 -19.53 -13.05 5.04
CA MET A 52 -19.09 -13.19 3.64
C MET A 52 -19.68 -14.45 3.02
N VAL A 53 -20.34 -14.27 1.86
CA VAL A 53 -21.04 -15.35 1.14
C VAL A 53 -20.79 -15.26 -0.36
N ALA A 54 -21.00 -16.37 -1.07
CA ALA A 54 -20.99 -16.37 -2.53
C ALA A 54 -22.04 -15.37 -3.08
N GLY A 55 -21.65 -14.57 -4.07
CA GLY A 55 -22.47 -13.48 -4.62
C GLY A 55 -22.17 -12.10 -4.02
N ASP A 56 -21.33 -12.03 -2.99
CA ASP A 56 -20.80 -10.75 -2.51
C ASP A 56 -19.96 -10.03 -3.57
N VAL A 57 -20.01 -8.70 -3.54
CA VAL A 57 -19.32 -7.83 -4.50
C VAL A 57 -17.96 -7.42 -3.96
N VAL A 58 -16.93 -7.56 -4.80
CA VAL A 58 -15.59 -7.02 -4.54
C VAL A 58 -15.45 -5.68 -5.23
N ILE A 59 -15.06 -4.65 -4.47
CA ILE A 59 -14.83 -3.30 -4.98
C ILE A 59 -13.34 -3.01 -4.89
N GLY A 60 -12.71 -2.76 -6.03
CA GLY A 60 -11.32 -2.31 -6.11
C GLY A 60 -11.24 -0.78 -6.01
N LEU A 61 -10.30 -0.28 -5.20
CA LEU A 61 -9.89 1.12 -5.24
C LEU A 61 -8.65 1.25 -6.15
N PRO A 62 -8.59 2.26 -7.02
CA PRO A 62 -7.46 2.43 -7.92
C PRO A 62 -6.19 2.74 -7.13
N SER A 63 -5.08 2.08 -7.50
CA SER A 63 -3.75 2.44 -7.00
C SER A 63 -3.23 3.68 -7.74
N SER A 64 -2.22 4.33 -7.15
CA SER A 64 -1.47 5.42 -7.75
C SER A 64 -0.30 4.92 -8.63
N GLY A 65 -0.13 3.60 -8.76
CA GLY A 65 0.97 2.96 -9.46
C GLY A 65 1.40 1.66 -8.75
N LEU A 66 2.71 1.44 -8.67
CA LEU A 66 3.33 0.26 -8.04
C LEU A 66 3.27 0.29 -6.50
N HIS A 67 2.94 1.44 -5.91
CA HIS A 67 2.97 1.68 -4.48
C HIS A 67 4.36 1.42 -3.88
N SER A 68 4.47 0.53 -2.90
CA SER A 68 5.73 0.26 -2.17
C SER A 68 6.25 -1.17 -2.36
N ASN A 69 5.71 -1.93 -3.32
CA ASN A 69 6.03 -3.35 -3.51
C ASN A 69 6.50 -3.66 -4.93
N GLY A 70 7.28 -4.74 -5.10
CA GLY A 70 7.73 -5.21 -6.42
C GLY A 70 8.95 -4.47 -7.00
N PHE A 71 9.51 -3.48 -6.29
CA PHE A 71 10.64 -2.69 -6.80
C PHE A 71 11.90 -3.50 -7.10
N SER A 72 12.09 -4.67 -6.48
CA SER A 72 13.19 -5.57 -6.84
C SER A 72 13.06 -6.09 -8.28
N LEU A 73 11.85 -6.51 -8.67
CA LEU A 73 11.58 -6.93 -10.06
C LEU A 73 11.66 -5.74 -11.02
N VAL A 74 11.10 -4.59 -10.63
CA VAL A 74 11.15 -3.38 -11.47
C VAL A 74 12.59 -2.99 -11.76
N ARG A 75 13.45 -2.89 -10.73
CA ARG A 75 14.88 -2.60 -10.93
C ARG A 75 15.56 -3.62 -11.85
N HIS A 76 15.27 -4.91 -11.67
CA HIS A 76 15.83 -5.96 -12.53
C HIS A 76 15.42 -5.80 -14.00
N ILE A 77 14.15 -5.47 -14.27
CA ILE A 77 13.65 -5.20 -15.63
C ILE A 77 14.36 -3.98 -16.22
N LEU A 78 14.46 -2.88 -15.45
CA LEU A 78 15.12 -1.66 -15.94
C LEU A 78 16.59 -1.90 -16.28
N GLU A 79 17.31 -2.63 -15.43
CA GLU A 79 18.70 -3.02 -15.66
C GLU A 79 18.85 -3.90 -16.91
N HIS A 80 18.02 -4.95 -17.03
CA HIS A 80 18.02 -5.86 -18.17
C HIS A 80 17.79 -5.12 -19.50
N HIS A 81 16.87 -4.15 -19.50
CA HIS A 81 16.55 -3.35 -20.69
C HIS A 81 17.38 -2.07 -20.83
N LYS A 82 18.38 -1.85 -19.96
CA LYS A 82 19.23 -0.65 -19.95
C LYS A 82 18.44 0.67 -19.93
N MET A 83 17.30 0.67 -19.26
CA MET A 83 16.45 1.84 -19.09
C MET A 83 17.01 2.75 -18.00
N ARG A 84 16.83 4.06 -18.16
CA ARG A 84 17.33 5.06 -17.22
C ARG A 84 16.18 5.79 -16.55
N PHE A 85 16.34 6.19 -15.29
CA PHE A 85 15.28 6.90 -14.56
C PHE A 85 14.97 8.30 -15.11
N ASP A 86 15.90 8.93 -15.81
CA ASP A 86 15.76 10.27 -16.39
C ASP A 86 15.17 10.28 -17.80
N MET A 87 14.92 9.11 -18.39
CA MET A 87 14.27 9.02 -19.70
C MET A 87 12.79 9.41 -19.61
N PRO A 88 12.16 9.89 -20.70
CA PRO A 88 10.72 10.07 -20.74
C PRO A 88 9.98 8.78 -20.40
N SER A 89 8.92 8.88 -19.61
CA SER A 89 8.09 7.72 -19.32
C SER A 89 7.42 7.18 -20.59
N PRO A 90 7.34 5.84 -20.76
CA PRO A 90 6.55 5.22 -21.83
C PRO A 90 5.03 5.29 -21.59
N PHE A 91 4.59 5.65 -20.38
CA PHE A 91 3.18 5.71 -19.98
C PHE A 91 2.61 7.13 -20.09
N ASP A 92 3.38 8.13 -19.65
CA ASP A 92 3.06 9.56 -19.80
C ASP A 92 4.32 10.38 -20.08
N GLN A 93 4.45 10.84 -21.33
CA GLN A 93 5.64 11.58 -21.78
C GLN A 93 5.85 12.93 -21.09
N ARG A 94 4.90 13.40 -20.27
CA ARG A 94 5.07 14.62 -19.45
C ARG A 94 6.00 14.40 -18.26
N PHE A 95 6.23 13.15 -17.86
CA PHE A 95 7.05 12.78 -16.72
C PHE A 95 8.25 11.93 -17.14
N THR A 96 9.28 11.90 -16.32
CA THR A 96 10.34 10.90 -16.44
C THR A 96 9.89 9.57 -15.85
N LEU A 97 10.51 8.48 -16.30
CA LEU A 97 10.27 7.15 -15.73
C LEU A 97 10.48 7.12 -14.21
N GLY A 98 11.53 7.78 -13.71
CA GLY A 98 11.81 7.88 -12.29
C GLY A 98 10.72 8.64 -11.52
N GLN A 99 10.13 9.68 -12.10
CA GLN A 99 9.04 10.42 -11.47
C GLN A 99 7.80 9.54 -11.30
N GLU A 100 7.44 8.75 -12.31
CA GLU A 100 6.29 7.84 -12.23
C GLU A 100 6.52 6.68 -11.25
N LEU A 101 7.73 6.11 -11.24
CA LEU A 101 8.09 5.05 -10.30
C LEU A 101 8.13 5.55 -8.85
N LEU A 102 8.31 6.84 -8.62
CA LEU A 102 8.33 7.47 -7.30
C LEU A 102 6.98 8.10 -6.90
N VAL A 103 5.91 7.87 -7.66
CA VAL A 103 4.56 8.28 -7.25
C VAL A 103 4.25 7.64 -5.89
N PRO A 104 3.90 8.45 -4.86
CA PRO A 104 3.67 7.92 -3.52
C PRO A 104 2.51 6.90 -3.46
N THR A 105 2.63 5.94 -2.56
CA THR A 105 1.54 5.01 -2.21
C THR A 105 0.30 5.78 -1.74
N GLU A 106 -0.85 5.39 -2.27
CA GLU A 106 -2.14 6.00 -1.95
C GLU A 106 -2.55 5.67 -0.50
N ILE A 107 -3.10 6.66 0.21
CA ILE A 107 -3.55 6.51 1.61
C ILE A 107 -5.08 6.52 1.66
N TYR A 108 -5.66 5.33 1.80
CA TYR A 108 -7.11 5.15 1.65
C TYR A 108 -7.96 5.46 2.89
N VAL A 109 -7.35 5.84 4.03
CA VAL A 109 -8.04 5.96 5.33
C VAL A 109 -9.30 6.83 5.22
N LYS A 110 -9.21 8.01 4.60
CA LYS A 110 -10.35 8.93 4.46
C LYS A 110 -11.46 8.36 3.55
N SER A 111 -11.11 7.54 2.57
CA SER A 111 -12.04 6.92 1.63
C SER A 111 -12.78 5.74 2.26
N VAL A 112 -12.08 4.91 3.06
CA VAL A 112 -12.63 3.65 3.57
C VAL A 112 -13.25 3.76 4.95
N LEU A 113 -12.76 4.66 5.80
CA LEU A 113 -13.21 4.76 7.20
C LEU A 113 -14.70 5.12 7.32
N PRO A 114 -15.27 6.06 6.52
CA PRO A 114 -16.70 6.32 6.54
C PRO A 114 -17.54 5.10 6.11
N ALA A 115 -17.11 4.38 5.07
CA ALA A 115 -17.80 3.20 4.58
C ALA A 115 -17.78 2.05 5.61
N MET A 116 -16.63 1.86 6.28
CA MET A 116 -16.49 0.91 7.38
C MET A 116 -17.43 1.26 8.54
N ARG A 117 -17.45 2.54 8.97
CA ARG A 117 -18.33 3.02 10.05
C ARG A 117 -19.82 2.91 9.73
N ALA A 118 -20.19 2.90 8.45
CA ALA A 118 -21.56 2.66 8.02
C ALA A 118 -22.00 1.18 8.13
N GLY A 119 -21.10 0.27 8.54
CA GLY A 119 -21.41 -1.15 8.76
C GLY A 119 -21.69 -1.94 7.49
N LYS A 120 -21.29 -1.43 6.31
CA LYS A 120 -21.55 -2.06 5.00
C LYS A 120 -20.37 -2.85 4.45
N ILE A 121 -19.22 -2.78 5.11
CA ILE A 121 -18.01 -3.45 4.67
C ILE A 121 -17.80 -4.73 5.47
N LYS A 122 -17.65 -5.84 4.77
CA LYS A 122 -17.41 -7.16 5.38
C LYS A 122 -15.94 -7.42 5.64
N SER A 123 -15.07 -6.88 4.79
CA SER A 123 -13.61 -7.03 4.90
C SER A 123 -12.86 -6.06 3.99
N PHE A 124 -11.55 -5.90 4.24
CA PHE A 124 -10.61 -5.18 3.37
C PHE A 124 -9.37 -6.03 3.13
N ALA A 125 -8.94 -6.16 1.88
CA ALA A 125 -7.62 -6.68 1.52
C ALA A 125 -6.73 -5.52 1.06
N HIS A 126 -5.65 -5.23 1.80
CA HIS A 126 -4.66 -4.27 1.34
C HIS A 126 -3.67 -4.97 0.40
N ILE A 127 -3.69 -4.60 -0.88
CA ILE A 127 -2.89 -5.25 -1.91
C ILE A 127 -1.45 -4.74 -1.84
N THR A 128 -0.56 -5.57 -1.30
CA THR A 128 0.85 -5.25 -1.08
C THR A 128 1.73 -6.34 -1.69
N GLY A 129 2.79 -6.80 -1.00
CA GLY A 129 3.60 -7.92 -1.44
C GLY A 129 2.72 -9.16 -1.72
N GLY A 130 3.01 -9.85 -2.83
CA GLY A 130 2.21 -11.00 -3.30
C GLY A 130 0.94 -10.63 -4.11
N GLY A 131 0.59 -9.34 -4.19
CA GLY A 131 -0.49 -8.84 -5.05
C GLY A 131 -1.87 -9.41 -4.69
N LEU A 132 -2.75 -9.50 -5.68
CA LEU A 132 -4.13 -9.97 -5.49
C LEU A 132 -4.19 -11.42 -5.02
N VAL A 133 -3.33 -12.27 -5.59
CA VAL A 133 -3.31 -13.72 -5.38
C VAL A 133 -3.01 -14.06 -3.93
N GLU A 134 -2.12 -13.32 -3.27
CA GLU A 134 -1.79 -13.59 -1.86
C GLU A 134 -2.65 -12.79 -0.88
N ASN A 135 -3.02 -11.55 -1.19
CA ASN A 135 -3.66 -10.68 -0.19
C ASN A 135 -5.17 -10.91 -0.08
N ILE A 136 -5.87 -11.23 -1.17
CA ILE A 136 -7.32 -11.46 -1.11
C ILE A 136 -7.65 -12.72 -0.28
N PRO A 137 -7.02 -13.89 -0.48
CA PRO A 137 -7.39 -15.08 0.28
C PRO A 137 -7.20 -14.96 1.79
N ARG A 138 -6.30 -14.08 2.27
CA ARG A 138 -6.04 -13.86 3.70
C ARG A 138 -7.26 -13.34 4.46
N VAL A 139 -8.22 -12.75 3.74
CA VAL A 139 -9.40 -12.12 4.35
C VAL A 139 -10.70 -12.83 4.03
N LEU A 140 -10.66 -13.88 3.20
CA LEU A 140 -11.81 -14.70 2.84
C LEU A 140 -11.98 -15.85 3.85
N PRO A 141 -13.21 -16.25 4.18
CA PRO A 141 -13.45 -17.48 4.89
C PRO A 141 -13.11 -18.71 4.01
N PRO A 142 -12.85 -19.89 4.62
CA PRO A 142 -12.60 -21.11 3.87
C PRO A 142 -13.74 -21.43 2.90
N GLY A 143 -13.38 -21.88 1.69
CA GLY A 143 -14.34 -22.27 0.65
C GLY A 143 -14.89 -21.13 -0.21
N LEU A 144 -14.51 -19.87 0.04
CA LEU A 144 -14.79 -18.76 -0.86
C LEU A 144 -13.56 -18.37 -1.70
N GLY A 145 -13.83 -17.88 -2.90
CA GLY A 145 -12.85 -17.34 -3.84
C GLY A 145 -13.36 -16.07 -4.51
N VAL A 146 -12.43 -15.33 -5.11
CA VAL A 146 -12.72 -14.16 -5.96
C VAL A 146 -12.20 -14.49 -7.34
N HIS A 147 -13.02 -14.22 -8.36
CA HIS A 147 -12.75 -14.52 -9.77
C HIS A 147 -12.85 -13.24 -10.60
#